data_AF-A0A956AWI8-F1
#
_entry.id   AF-A0A956AWI8-F1
#
_cell.length_a   1.000
_cell.length_b   1.000
_cell.length_c   1.000
_cell.angle_alpha   90.00
_cell.angle_beta   90.00
_cell.angle_gamma   90.00
#
_symmetry.space_group_name_H-M   'P 1'
#
loop_
_entity.id
_entity.type
_entity.pdbx_description
1 polymer ?
#
loop_
_entity_poly.entity_id
_entity_poly.type
_entity_poly.pdbx_seq_one_letter_code
_entity_poly.pdbx_strand_id
1 'polypeptide(L)'
;MDVAPALAELDALPAEAWLPSQWKWHLGTRFLILRGGPSGVAPGSALTAGGGVDAPALASLPALRALLDEAFPEPAALAWVGLSPAGSRIHFHVDNTAHWDAHHRVHLPLRTSPGARLCVDAAFLHLPAGTLWA
;
A
#
# COMPACT_ATOMS: atom_id res chain seq x y z
N MET A 1 -8.24 5.09 13.65
CA MET A 1 -6.82 5.44 13.89
C MET A 1 -6.60 6.84 13.35
N ASP A 2 -5.83 7.68 14.04
CA ASP A 2 -5.45 8.97 13.47
C ASP A 2 -4.39 8.75 12.38
N VAL A 3 -4.72 9.15 11.16
CA VAL A 3 -3.87 8.98 9.98
C VAL A 3 -3.36 10.33 9.45
N ALA A 4 -3.72 11.44 10.08
CA ALA A 4 -3.36 12.78 9.60
C ALA A 4 -1.84 13.02 9.54
N PRO A 5 -1.02 12.60 10.54
CA PRO A 5 0.43 12.75 10.46
C PRO A 5 1.05 11.99 9.28
N ALA A 6 0.67 10.72 9.11
CA ALA A 6 1.13 9.89 7.99
C ALA A 6 0.69 10.46 6.63
N LEU A 7 -0.52 11.02 6.54
CA LEU A 7 -1.00 11.64 5.31
C LEU A 7 -0.23 12.91 4.96
N ALA A 8 0.11 13.75 5.95
CA ALA A 8 0.90 14.96 5.74
C ALA A 8 2.31 14.64 5.21
N GLU A 9 2.93 13.57 5.70
CA GLU A 9 4.22 13.09 5.19
C GLU A 9 4.11 12.66 3.72
N LEU A 10 3.06 11.92 3.36
CA LEU A 10 2.84 11.48 1.98
C LEU A 10 2.57 12.63 1.02
N ASP A 11 1.86 13.68 1.46
CA ASP A 11 1.59 14.87 0.66
C ASP A 11 2.85 15.71 0.39
N ALA A 12 3.84 15.63 1.28
CA ALA A 12 5.12 16.32 1.13
C ALA A 12 6.10 15.60 0.19
N LEU A 13 5.80 14.35 -0.19
CA LEU A 13 6.68 13.58 -1.07
C LEU A 13 6.65 14.12 -2.50
N PRO A 14 7.82 14.16 -3.17
CA PRO A 14 7.89 14.52 -4.58
C PRO A 14 7.28 13.41 -5.45
N ALA A 15 6.82 13.75 -6.66
CA ALA A 15 6.09 12.83 -7.53
C ALA A 15 6.93 11.59 -7.93
N GLU A 16 8.25 11.75 -7.94
CA GLU A 16 9.27 10.75 -8.29
C GLU A 16 9.44 9.66 -7.23
N ALA A 17 8.96 9.90 -6.00
CA ALA A 17 8.95 8.88 -4.96
C ALA A 17 7.96 7.73 -5.29
N TRP A 18 6.98 8.00 -6.15
CA TRP A 18 5.91 7.07 -6.50
C TRP A 18 6.26 6.24 -7.73
N LEU A 19 6.36 4.94 -7.56
CA LEU A 19 6.60 3.99 -8.64
C LEU A 19 5.31 3.72 -9.42
N PRO A 20 5.35 3.61 -10.75
CA PRO A 20 4.19 3.18 -11.52
C PRO A 20 3.86 1.73 -11.19
N SER A 21 2.56 1.41 -11.11
CA SER A 21 2.12 0.03 -10.87
C SER A 21 2.73 -0.94 -11.88
N GLN A 22 3.29 -2.05 -11.38
CA GLN A 22 3.91 -3.09 -12.20
C GLN A 22 2.92 -4.23 -12.50
N TRP A 23 1.73 -4.21 -11.88
CA TRP A 23 0.74 -5.26 -12.07
C TRP A 23 -0.14 -4.95 -13.27
N LYS A 24 -0.24 -5.92 -14.19
CA LYS A 24 -0.99 -5.81 -15.45
C LYS A 24 -2.47 -5.43 -15.29
N TRP A 25 -3.05 -5.60 -14.10
CA TRP A 25 -4.45 -5.29 -13.82
C TRP A 25 -4.69 -3.86 -13.37
N HIS A 26 -3.62 -3.14 -13.04
CA HIS A 26 -3.68 -1.81 -12.44
C HIS A 26 -3.48 -0.74 -13.51
N LEU A 27 -4.43 0.19 -13.60
CA LEU A 27 -4.41 1.28 -14.56
C LEU A 27 -4.43 2.61 -13.81
N GLY A 28 -3.40 3.42 -14.06
CA GLY A 28 -3.27 4.76 -13.45
C GLY A 28 -2.96 4.73 -11.95
N THR A 29 -2.60 3.59 -11.35
CA THR A 29 -2.20 3.53 -9.95
C THR A 29 -0.69 3.61 -9.80
N ARG A 30 -0.25 4.11 -8.64
CA ARG A 30 1.15 4.19 -8.23
C ARG A 30 1.33 3.59 -6.85
N PHE A 31 2.56 3.26 -6.51
CA PHE A 31 2.87 2.74 -5.19
C PHE A 31 4.18 3.31 -4.63
N LEU A 32 4.24 3.38 -3.31
CA LEU A 32 5.44 3.65 -2.55
C LEU A 32 5.71 2.45 -1.65
N ILE A 33 6.85 1.78 -1.85
CA ILE A 33 7.25 0.66 -0.99
C ILE A 33 7.79 1.22 0.32
N LEU A 34 7.29 0.73 1.44
CA LEU A 34 7.72 1.13 2.78
C LEU A 34 8.55 0.03 3.45
N ARG A 35 8.14 -1.23 3.31
CA ARG A 35 8.81 -2.39 3.90
C ARG A 35 8.63 -3.61 3.02
N GLY A 36 9.63 -4.46 2.91
CA GLY A 36 9.58 -5.67 2.10
C GLY A 36 10.90 -6.45 2.17
N GLY A 37 11.41 -6.87 1.01
CA GLY A 37 12.70 -7.52 0.87
C GLY A 37 13.77 -6.66 0.19
N PRO A 38 14.96 -7.24 -0.07
CA PRO A 38 15.99 -6.55 -0.84
C PRO A 38 15.47 -6.18 -2.23
N SER A 39 15.83 -4.97 -2.69
CA SER A 39 15.48 -4.52 -4.04
C SER A 39 16.25 -5.33 -5.07
N GLY A 40 15.53 -5.98 -5.99
CA GLY A 40 16.08 -6.67 -7.14
C GLY A 40 16.10 -5.79 -8.39
N VAL A 41 16.35 -6.43 -9.54
CA VAL A 41 16.51 -5.74 -10.84
C VAL A 41 15.19 -5.16 -11.39
N ALA A 42 14.06 -5.79 -11.07
CA ALA A 42 12.75 -5.33 -11.51
C ALA A 42 12.14 -4.33 -10.49
N PRO A 43 11.49 -3.24 -10.94
CA PRO A 43 10.75 -2.36 -10.05
C PRO A 43 9.70 -3.16 -9.25
N GLY A 44 9.54 -2.87 -7.96
CA GLY A 44 8.58 -3.60 -7.12
C GLY A 44 9.03 -4.99 -6.66
N SER A 45 10.18 -5.51 -7.09
CA SER A 45 10.69 -6.84 -6.69
C SER A 45 10.85 -7.02 -5.17
N ALA A 46 11.11 -5.94 -4.43
CA ALA A 46 11.12 -5.93 -2.97
C ALA A 46 9.78 -6.42 -2.37
N LEU A 47 8.66 -6.23 -3.09
CA LEU A 47 7.35 -6.67 -2.60
C LEU A 47 7.19 -8.19 -2.64
N THR A 48 7.85 -8.86 -3.58
CA THR A 48 7.80 -10.33 -3.73
C THR A 48 8.96 -11.05 -3.05
N ALA A 49 10.03 -10.32 -2.74
CA ALA A 49 11.20 -10.88 -2.05
C ALA A 49 10.98 -11.02 -0.54
N GLY A 50 10.12 -10.18 0.06
CA GLY A 50 9.74 -10.22 1.48
C GLY A 50 10.91 -10.05 2.46
N GLY A 51 10.62 -9.89 3.76
CA GLY A 51 11.64 -9.98 4.80
C GLY A 51 11.70 -8.84 5.82
N GLY A 52 10.69 -7.97 5.91
CA GLY A 52 10.63 -6.94 6.96
C GLY A 52 11.70 -5.86 6.86
N VAL A 53 12.36 -5.71 5.71
CA VAL A 53 13.39 -4.70 5.47
C VAL A 53 12.74 -3.37 5.11
N ASP A 54 13.06 -2.32 5.89
CA ASP A 54 12.61 -0.95 5.62
C ASP A 54 13.17 -0.45 4.27
N ALA A 55 12.29 0.08 3.43
CA ALA A 55 12.70 0.76 2.22
C ALA A 55 13.34 2.11 2.55
N PRO A 56 14.30 2.62 1.74
CA PRO A 56 14.95 3.91 1.99
C PRO A 56 13.98 5.08 2.18
N ALA A 57 12.83 5.05 1.50
CA ALA A 57 11.79 6.06 1.62
C ALA A 57 11.19 6.16 3.04
N LEU A 58 11.14 5.06 3.79
CA LEU A 58 10.55 5.05 5.13
C LEU A 58 11.40 5.85 6.15
N ALA A 59 12.70 6.03 5.89
CA ALA A 59 13.58 6.78 6.78
C ALA A 59 13.18 8.26 6.93
N SER A 60 12.53 8.83 5.91
CA SER A 60 12.02 10.21 5.92
C SER A 60 10.54 10.32 6.30
N LEU A 61 9.91 9.23 6.72
CA LEU A 61 8.45 9.15 6.98
C LEU A 61 8.20 8.61 8.41
N PRO A 62 8.61 9.32 9.47
CA PRO A 62 8.57 8.82 10.84
C PRO A 62 7.16 8.49 11.34
N ALA A 63 6.12 9.22 10.95
CA ALA A 63 4.75 8.92 11.34
C ALA A 63 4.23 7.65 10.65
N LEU A 64 4.54 7.43 9.37
CA LEU A 64 4.25 6.16 8.71
C LEU A 64 5.00 5.00 9.35
N ARG A 65 6.27 5.20 9.71
CA ARG A 65 7.05 4.18 10.42
C ARG A 65 6.41 3.80 11.76
N ALA A 66 6.08 4.80 12.58
CA ALA A 66 5.40 4.58 13.85
C ALA A 66 4.07 3.83 13.66
N LEU A 67 3.28 4.21 12.64
CA LEU A 67 2.04 3.51 12.31
C LEU A 67 2.29 2.03 11.95
N LEU A 68 3.32 1.71 11.16
CA LEU A 68 3.64 0.31 10.82
C LEU A 68 4.12 -0.51 12.02
N ASP A 69 4.84 0.13 12.94
CA ASP A 69 5.45 -0.54 14.08
C ASP A 69 4.48 -0.67 15.28
N GLU A 70 3.48 0.22 15.39
CA GLU A 70 2.60 0.31 16.57
C GLU A 70 1.13 -0.06 16.28
N ALA A 71 0.64 0.07 15.04
CA ALA A 71 -0.78 -0.14 14.76
C ALA A 71 -1.19 -1.62 14.65
N PHE A 72 -0.22 -2.54 14.63
CA PHE A 72 -0.44 -3.96 14.40
C PHE A 72 0.17 -4.81 15.51
N PRO A 73 -0.46 -5.94 15.88
CA PRO A 73 0.08 -6.86 16.89
C PRO A 73 1.45 -7.44 16.53
N GLU A 74 1.73 -7.56 15.22
CA GLU A 74 2.98 -8.07 14.67
C GLU A 74 3.53 -7.06 13.65
N PRO A 75 4.85 -6.85 13.58
CA PRO A 75 5.45 -5.99 12.57
C PRO A 75 5.08 -6.45 11.16
N ALA A 76 4.60 -5.54 10.33
CA ALA A 76 4.26 -5.86 8.94
C ALA A 76 5.51 -6.32 8.17
N ALA A 77 5.58 -7.59 7.75
CA ALA A 77 6.70 -8.11 6.96
C ALA A 77 6.80 -7.46 5.55
N LEU A 78 5.70 -6.87 5.11
CA LEU A 78 5.52 -6.22 3.82
C LEU A 78 4.54 -5.05 3.98
N ALA A 79 4.92 -3.86 3.52
CA ALA A 79 4.09 -2.67 3.58
C ALA A 79 4.34 -1.74 2.38
N TRP A 80 3.25 -1.24 1.79
CA TRP A 80 3.31 -0.24 0.73
C TRP A 80 2.07 0.66 0.77
N VAL A 81 2.22 1.87 0.25
CA VAL A 81 1.10 2.80 0.05
C VAL A 81 0.70 2.75 -1.42
N GLY A 82 -0.58 2.53 -1.70
CA GLY A 82 -1.15 2.67 -3.03
C GLY A 82 -1.76 4.06 -3.24
N LEU A 83 -1.44 4.70 -4.36
CA LEU A 83 -2.04 5.95 -4.79
C LEU A 83 -2.90 5.70 -6.05
N SER A 84 -4.18 6.04 -5.96
CA SER A 84 -5.15 5.89 -7.06
C SER A 84 -5.84 7.24 -7.31
N PRO A 85 -5.30 8.07 -8.22
CA PRO A 85 -5.96 9.30 -8.67
C PRO A 85 -7.35 9.05 -9.26
N ALA A 86 -8.11 10.12 -9.49
CA ALA A 86 -9.38 10.03 -10.18
C ALA A 86 -9.20 9.39 -11.58
N GLY A 87 -10.05 8.42 -11.91
CA GLY A 87 -9.97 7.67 -13.17
C GLY A 87 -9.09 6.42 -13.12
N SER A 88 -8.31 6.21 -12.05
CA SER A 88 -7.57 4.96 -11.86
C SER A 88 -8.51 3.79 -11.59
N ARG A 89 -8.13 2.60 -12.04
CA ARG A 89 -8.91 1.37 -11.84
C ARG A 89 -8.02 0.15 -11.73
N ILE A 90 -8.53 -0.86 -11.04
CA ILE A 90 -7.93 -2.19 -10.97
C ILE A 90 -8.97 -3.17 -11.52
N HIS A 91 -8.59 -3.94 -12.54
CA HIS A 91 -9.46 -4.97 -13.10
C HIS A 91 -9.74 -6.07 -12.08
N PHE A 92 -10.93 -6.69 -12.14
CA PHE A 92 -11.26 -7.81 -11.26
C PHE A 92 -10.28 -8.96 -11.43
N HIS A 93 -9.77 -9.44 -10.30
CA HIS A 93 -8.77 -10.49 -10.25
C HIS A 93 -8.71 -11.11 -8.86
N VAL A 94 -7.96 -12.20 -8.77
CA VAL A 94 -7.47 -12.77 -7.51
C VAL A 94 -5.96 -12.72 -7.57
N ASP A 95 -5.32 -12.24 -6.50
CA ASP A 95 -3.87 -12.32 -6.37
C ASP A 95 -3.48 -13.80 -6.30
N ASN A 96 -2.84 -14.30 -7.36
CA ASN A 96 -2.77 -15.74 -7.63
C ASN A 96 -1.33 -16.29 -7.71
N THR A 97 -0.39 -15.67 -7.00
CA THR A 97 0.96 -16.21 -6.85
C THR A 97 1.14 -16.79 -5.45
N ALA A 98 1.87 -17.90 -5.35
CA ALA A 98 2.09 -18.60 -4.07
C ALA A 98 2.69 -17.72 -2.96
N HIS A 99 3.33 -16.61 -3.34
CA HIS A 99 3.79 -15.60 -2.40
C HIS A 99 2.62 -15.00 -1.59
N TRP A 100 1.49 -14.69 -2.23
CA TRP A 100 0.37 -14.04 -1.57
C TRP A 100 -0.41 -14.97 -0.65
N ASP A 101 -0.37 -16.29 -0.88
CA ASP A 101 -1.04 -17.29 -0.03
C ASP A 101 -0.46 -17.35 1.39
N ALA A 102 0.77 -16.88 1.58
CA ALA A 102 1.46 -16.86 2.88
C ALA A 102 1.18 -15.58 3.71
N HIS A 103 0.33 -14.67 3.21
CA HIS A 103 0.12 -13.36 3.82
C HIS A 103 -1.36 -13.08 4.07
N HIS A 104 -1.65 -12.50 5.23
CA HIS A 104 -2.90 -11.77 5.44
C HIS A 104 -2.69 -10.33 5.02
N ARG A 105 -3.51 -9.85 4.07
CA ARG A 105 -3.49 -8.45 3.66
C ARG A 105 -4.49 -7.66 4.48
N VAL A 106 -4.04 -6.50 4.94
CA VAL A 106 -4.91 -5.51 5.58
C VAL A 106 -4.83 -4.19 4.82
N HIS A 107 -5.95 -3.48 4.74
CA HIS A 107 -6.07 -2.18 4.13
C HIS A 107 -6.38 -1.13 5.19
N LEU A 108 -5.55 -0.09 5.22
CA LEU A 108 -5.79 1.13 5.98
C LEU A 108 -5.91 2.31 5.00
N PRO A 109 -7.12 2.81 4.68
CA PRO A 109 -7.27 4.00 3.86
C PRO A 109 -6.73 5.22 4.63
N LEU A 110 -5.78 5.94 4.03
CA LEU A 110 -5.24 7.18 4.60
C LEU A 110 -6.01 8.41 4.10
N ARG A 111 -6.33 8.42 2.80
CA ARG A 111 -7.19 9.40 2.13
C ARG A 111 -8.16 8.65 1.22
N THR A 112 -9.43 9.05 1.24
CA THR A 112 -10.48 8.39 0.47
C THR A 112 -11.56 9.38 0.05
N SER A 113 -12.43 8.98 -0.88
CA SER A 113 -13.61 9.73 -1.29
C SER A 113 -14.76 8.75 -1.58
N PRO A 114 -16.04 9.18 -1.62
CA PRO A 114 -17.15 8.28 -1.94
C PRO A 114 -17.06 7.56 -3.30
N GLY A 115 -16.21 8.07 -4.20
CA GLY A 115 -15.90 7.45 -5.49
C GLY A 115 -14.78 6.39 -5.43
N ALA A 116 -13.94 6.39 -4.39
CA ALA A 116 -12.94 5.36 -4.16
C ALA A 116 -13.62 4.15 -3.51
N ARG A 117 -13.77 3.08 -4.29
CA ARG A 117 -14.47 1.85 -3.89
C ARG A 117 -13.63 0.62 -4.21
N LEU A 118 -13.62 -0.33 -3.28
CA LEU A 118 -13.05 -1.66 -3.46
C LEU A 118 -14.18 -2.62 -3.80
N CYS A 119 -13.95 -3.52 -4.77
CA CYS A 119 -14.90 -4.58 -5.11
C CYS A 119 -14.44 -5.90 -4.50
N VAL A 120 -15.30 -6.55 -3.71
CA VAL A 120 -15.09 -7.89 -3.16
C VAL A 120 -16.39 -8.66 -3.36
N ASP A 121 -16.32 -9.86 -3.93
CA ASP A 121 -17.48 -10.73 -4.20
C ASP A 121 -18.66 -9.99 -4.88
N ALA A 122 -18.34 -9.28 -5.97
CA ALA A 122 -19.27 -8.44 -6.73
C ALA A 122 -19.93 -7.26 -5.96
N ALA A 123 -19.53 -6.99 -4.72
CA ALA A 123 -19.99 -5.85 -3.94
C ALA A 123 -18.94 -4.73 -3.91
N PHE A 124 -19.38 -3.50 -4.16
CA PHE A 124 -18.53 -2.32 -4.02
C PHE A 124 -18.68 -1.69 -2.64
N LEU A 125 -17.56 -1.54 -1.94
CA LEU A 125 -17.49 -0.99 -0.59
C LEU A 125 -16.64 0.29 -0.59
N HIS A 126 -17.08 1.30 0.16
CA HIS A 126 -16.27 2.45 0.48
C HIS A 126 -15.61 2.25 1.84
N LEU A 127 -14.29 2.36 1.90
CA LEU A 127 -13.49 2.16 3.11
C LEU A 127 -13.15 3.55 3.68
N PRO A 128 -13.68 3.93 4.86
CA PRO A 128 -13.40 5.23 5.47
C PRO A 128 -11.93 5.41 5.86
N ALA A 129 -11.44 6.66 5.86
CA ALA A 129 -10.09 6.94 6.32
C ALA A 129 -9.88 6.53 7.79
N GLY A 130 -8.71 5.98 8.10
CA GLY A 130 -8.34 5.58 9.46
C GLY A 130 -9.03 4.33 9.99
N THR A 131 -9.71 3.56 9.13
CA THR A 131 -10.35 2.28 9.49
C THR A 131 -9.55 1.11 8.93
N LEU A 132 -9.49 0.00 9.67
CA LEU A 132 -8.75 -1.20 9.27
C LEU A 132 -9.68 -2.24 8.66
N TRP A 133 -9.29 -2.82 7.53
CA TRP A 133 -10.06 -3.82 6.78
C TRP A 133 -9.16 -4.98 6.38
N ALA A 134 -9.72 -6.19 6.34
CA ALA A 134 -9.08 -7.40 5.83
C ALA A 134 -9.93 -7.98 4.70
#